data_AF-A0A1Q7VDR7-F1
#
_entry.id   AF-A0A1Q7VDR7-F1
#
_cell.length_a   1.000
_cell.length_b   1.000
_cell.length_c   1.000
_cell.angle_alpha   90.00
_cell.angle_beta   90.00
_cell.angle_gamma   90.00
#
_symmetry.space_group_name_H-M   'P 1'
#
loop_
_entity.id
_entity.type
_entity.pdbx_description
1 polymer ?
#
loop_
_entity_poly.entity_id
_entity_poly.type
_entity_poly.pdbx_seq_one_letter_code
_entity_poly.pdbx_strand_id
1 'polypeptide(L)'
;MTKRMIVAALALAGIFISLYLTLYKVGIIGELSCSIGSCETVNTSKWSRFLGLPVAAWGLLFYLDVFAIALIGTFRRFDDERVLSMVLVAEAVVGVLFSAWLTYLELGVIHAICI
;
A
#
# COMPACT_ATOMS: atom_id res chain seq x y z
N MET A 1 -0.20 -1.91 -24.63
CA MET A 1 0.14 -1.99 -23.19
C MET A 1 -0.18 -3.39 -22.70
N THR A 2 0.80 -4.13 -22.24
CA THR A 2 0.61 -5.44 -21.60
C THR A 2 -0.01 -5.23 -20.21
N LYS A 3 -0.94 -6.09 -19.79
CA LYS A 3 -1.65 -5.98 -18.48
C LYS A 3 -0.69 -5.77 -17.30
N ARG A 4 0.52 -6.35 -17.39
CA ARG A 4 1.61 -6.22 -16.40
C ARG A 4 2.16 -4.79 -16.26
N MET A 5 2.18 -3.99 -17.33
CA MET A 5 2.59 -2.58 -17.26
C MET A 5 1.60 -1.71 -16.49
N ILE A 6 0.29 -2.01 -16.57
CA ILE A 6 -0.74 -1.31 -15.82
C ILE A 6 -0.57 -1.58 -14.32
N VAL A 7 -0.34 -2.84 -13.96
CA VAL A 7 -0.05 -3.25 -12.57
C VAL A 7 1.21 -2.56 -12.04
N ALA A 8 2.29 -2.51 -12.84
CA ALA A 8 3.50 -1.81 -12.45
C ALA A 8 3.28 -0.30 -12.23
N ALA A 9 2.49 0.37 -13.08
CA ALA A 9 2.16 1.78 -12.92
C ALA A 9 1.32 2.04 -11.66
N LEU A 10 0.34 1.18 -11.37
CA LEU A 10 -0.47 1.23 -10.14
C LEU A 10 0.39 1.01 -8.89
N ALA A 11 1.30 0.03 -8.92
CA ALA A 11 2.21 -0.25 -7.82
C ALA A 11 3.16 0.93 -7.55
N LEU A 12 3.67 1.58 -8.60
CA LEU A 12 4.45 2.80 -8.50
C LEU A 12 3.69 3.91 -7.76
N ALA A 13 2.43 4.16 -8.12
CA ALA A 13 1.59 5.12 -7.40
C ALA A 13 1.44 4.75 -5.91
N GLY A 14 1.21 3.47 -5.61
CA GLY A 14 1.13 2.95 -4.24
C GLY A 14 2.42 3.12 -3.44
N ILE A 15 3.59 2.94 -4.07
CA ILE A 15 4.92 3.18 -3.48
C ILE A 15 5.03 4.66 -3.08
N PHE A 16 4.72 5.59 -3.98
CA PHE A 16 4.82 7.03 -3.69
C PHE A 16 3.91 7.45 -2.52
N ILE A 17 2.66 6.98 -2.51
CA ILE A 17 1.71 7.28 -1.43
C ILE A 17 2.20 6.70 -0.10
N SER A 18 2.60 5.43 -0.07
CA SER A 18 3.06 4.75 1.14
C SER A 18 4.34 5.35 1.69
N LEU A 19 5.27 5.73 0.81
CA LEU A 19 6.50 6.42 1.18
C LEU A 19 6.20 7.79 1.79
N TYR A 20 5.30 8.57 1.17
CA TYR A 20 4.88 9.87 1.67
C TYR A 20 4.29 9.77 3.09
N LEU A 21 3.37 8.82 3.31
CA LEU A 21 2.78 8.59 4.63
C LEU A 21 3.81 8.10 5.66
N THR A 22 4.76 7.27 5.24
CA THR A 22 5.85 6.79 6.11
C THR A 22 6.74 7.95 6.56
N LEU A 23 7.15 8.80 5.63
CA LEU A 23 7.96 9.99 5.91
C LEU A 23 7.23 10.97 6.82
N TYR A 24 5.92 11.16 6.64
CA TYR A 24 5.09 11.96 7.54
C TYR A 24 5.08 11.37 8.96
N LYS A 25 4.86 10.06 9.10
CA LYS A 25 4.85 9.39 10.42
C LYS A 25 6.20 9.47 11.13
N VAL A 26 7.30 9.47 10.39
CA VAL A 26 8.68 9.61 10.91
C VAL A 26 8.99 11.08 11.29
N GLY A 27 8.11 12.03 10.95
CA GLY A 27 8.26 13.44 11.30
C GLY A 27 9.19 14.22 10.36
N ILE A 28 9.50 13.66 9.18
CA ILE A 28 10.31 14.35 8.16
C ILE A 28 9.46 15.38 7.41
N ILE A 29 8.16 15.10 7.28
CA ILE A 29 7.19 16.00 6.66
C ILE A 29 6.26 16.50 7.77
N GLY A 30 6.17 17.82 7.95
CA GLY A 30 5.43 18.44 9.06
C GLY A 30 3.92 18.49 8.87
N GLU A 31 3.42 18.42 7.64
CA GLU A 31 1.98 18.50 7.32
C GLU A 31 1.61 17.53 6.19
N LEU A 32 0.42 16.92 6.31
CA LEU A 32 -0.19 16.12 5.24
C LEU A 32 -0.82 17.06 4.21
N SER A 33 -0.15 17.27 3.07
CA SER A 33 -0.70 18.09 1.97
C SER A 33 -1.93 17.46 1.31
N CYS A 34 -2.13 16.15 1.46
CA CYS A 34 -3.34 15.42 1.06
C CYS A 34 -4.03 14.82 2.29
N SER A 35 -4.56 15.68 3.17
CA SER A 35 -5.46 15.26 4.24
C SER A 35 -6.90 15.54 3.84
N ILE A 36 -7.55 14.59 3.16
CA ILE A 36 -9.00 14.63 2.99
C ILE A 36 -9.61 13.86 4.18
N GLY A 37 -10.18 14.59 5.13
CA GLY A 37 -10.69 14.03 6.38
C GLY A 37 -9.68 14.11 7.53
N SER A 38 -9.68 13.10 8.40
CA SER A 38 -8.92 13.09 9.66
C SER A 38 -7.69 12.19 9.58
N CYS A 39 -6.95 12.26 8.46
CA CYS A 39 -5.77 11.45 8.20
C CYS A 39 -4.68 11.60 9.26
N GLU A 40 -4.51 12.80 9.82
CA GLU A 40 -3.59 13.04 10.92
C GLU A 40 -3.98 12.23 12.17
N THR A 41 -5.26 12.19 12.52
CA THR A 41 -5.77 11.39 13.66
C THR A 41 -5.58 9.88 13.42
N VAL A 42 -5.89 9.39 12.21
CA VAL A 42 -5.69 7.97 11.85
C VAL A 42 -4.21 7.60 11.90
N ASN A 43 -3.36 8.44 11.30
CA ASN A 43 -1.93 8.18 11.19
C ASN A 43 -1.19 8.43 12.52
N THR A 44 -1.73 9.20 13.46
CA THR A 44 -1.15 9.34 14.83
C THR A 44 -1.64 8.27 15.80
N SER A 45 -2.72 7.56 15.47
CA SER A 45 -3.32 6.54 16.34
C SER A 45 -2.38 5.38 16.70
N LYS A 46 -2.70 4.67 17.79
CA LYS A 46 -1.97 3.45 18.21
C LYS A 46 -1.97 2.35 17.15
N TRP A 47 -2.98 2.34 16.28
CA TRP A 47 -3.16 1.34 15.23
C TRP A 47 -2.31 1.62 13.99
N SER A 48 -1.78 2.84 13.87
CA SER A 48 -0.90 3.22 12.76
C SER A 48 0.50 2.59 12.87
N ARG A 49 0.82 1.90 13.97
CA ARG A 49 2.05 1.15 14.17
C ARG A 49 1.75 -0.34 14.27
N PHE A 50 2.41 -1.13 13.43
CA PHE A 50 2.34 -2.57 13.44
C PHE A 50 3.75 -3.15 13.58
N LEU A 51 3.95 -3.97 14.61
CA LEU A 51 5.26 -4.56 14.96
C LEU A 51 6.38 -3.52 15.18
N GLY A 52 6.04 -2.34 15.73
CA GLY A 52 7.00 -1.26 15.98
C GLY A 52 7.31 -0.37 14.76
N LEU A 53 6.85 -0.75 13.56
CA LEU A 53 6.99 0.02 12.33
C LEU A 53 5.65 0.69 11.93
N PRO A 54 5.68 1.82 11.19
CA PRO A 54 4.48 2.40 10.62
C PRO A 54 3.76 1.40 9.71
N VAL A 55 2.44 1.32 9.79
CA VAL A 55 1.62 0.53 8.83
C VAL A 55 1.91 0.97 7.39
N ALA A 56 2.16 2.26 7.17
CA ALA A 56 2.55 2.79 5.87
C ALA A 56 3.87 2.18 5.33
N ALA A 57 4.81 1.79 6.20
CA ALA A 57 6.05 1.14 5.78
C ALA A 57 5.80 -0.30 5.32
N TRP A 58 4.85 -1.01 5.94
CA TRP A 58 4.39 -2.31 5.47
C TRP A 58 3.70 -2.22 4.11
N GLY A 59 2.87 -1.19 3.91
CA GLY A 59 2.29 -0.89 2.59
C GLY A 59 3.35 -0.61 1.52
N LEU A 60 4.41 0.12 1.88
CA LEU A 60 5.53 0.38 0.98
C LEU A 60 6.23 -0.92 0.53
N LEU A 61 6.51 -1.83 1.47
CA LEU A 61 7.10 -3.13 1.16
C LEU A 61 6.19 -3.93 0.23
N PHE A 62 4.90 -4.00 0.54
CA PHE A 62 3.92 -4.69 -0.30
C PHE A 62 3.89 -4.14 -1.74
N TYR A 63 3.84 -2.83 -1.94
CA TYR A 63 3.83 -2.27 -3.29
C TYR A 63 5.16 -2.42 -4.02
N LEU A 64 6.30 -2.45 -3.31
CA LEU A 64 7.60 -2.77 -3.90
C LEU A 64 7.65 -4.22 -4.40
N ASP A 65 7.11 -5.16 -3.64
CA ASP A 65 7.03 -6.57 -4.03
C ASP A 65 6.15 -6.74 -5.27
N VAL A 66 4.94 -6.17 -5.27
CA VAL A 66 4.04 -6.17 -6.44
C VAL A 66 4.72 -5.57 -7.68
N PHE A 67 5.44 -4.45 -7.52
CA PHE A 67 6.16 -3.80 -8.61
C PHE A 67 7.29 -4.69 -9.15
N ALA A 68 8.08 -5.30 -8.28
CA ALA A 68 9.16 -6.20 -8.67
C ALA A 68 8.62 -7.42 -9.43
N ILE A 69 7.54 -8.03 -8.94
CA ILE A 69 6.90 -9.18 -9.59
C ILE A 69 6.33 -8.78 -10.96
N ALA A 70 5.64 -7.63 -11.06
CA ALA A 70 5.11 -7.12 -12.33
C ALA A 70 6.22 -6.82 -13.35
N LEU A 71 7.36 -6.30 -12.88
CA LEU A 71 8.53 -6.00 -13.71
C LEU A 71 9.21 -7.28 -14.21
N ILE A 72 9.44 -8.25 -13.32
CA ILE A 72 9.99 -9.57 -13.66
C ILE A 72 9.07 -10.27 -14.68
N GLY A 73 7.76 -10.14 -14.50
CA GLY A 73 6.78 -10.66 -15.43
C GLY A 73 6.79 -9.99 -16.81
N THR A 74 7.40 -8.82 -16.97
CA THR A 74 7.49 -8.16 -18.28
C THR A 74 8.63 -8.73 -19.14
N PHE A 75 9.58 -9.47 -18.55
CA PHE A 75 10.62 -10.15 -19.31
C PHE A 75 10.06 -11.35 -20.08
N ARG A 76 10.42 -11.47 -21.36
CA ARG A 76 9.93 -12.53 -22.30
C ARG A 76 10.15 -13.96 -21.79
N ARG A 77 11.03 -14.16 -20.82
CA ARG A 77 11.33 -15.46 -20.21
C ARG A 77 10.23 -15.97 -19.26
N PHE A 78 9.41 -15.07 -18.70
CA PHE A 78 8.36 -15.38 -17.72
C PHE A 78 6.96 -14.90 -18.15
N ASP A 79 6.78 -14.62 -19.44
CA ASP A 79 5.55 -14.03 -19.99
C ASP A 79 4.33 -14.98 -19.84
N ASP A 80 4.55 -16.30 -19.82
CA ASP A 80 3.49 -17.33 -19.72
C ASP A 80 3.43 -18.03 -18.34
N GLU A 81 4.13 -17.48 -17.35
CA GLU A 81 4.16 -18.07 -16.01
C GLU A 81 2.88 -17.73 -15.25
N ARG A 82 1.94 -18.68 -15.26
CA ARG A 82 0.69 -18.61 -14.47
C ARG A 82 0.95 -18.39 -12.99
N VAL A 83 2.10 -18.86 -12.49
CA VAL A 83 2.53 -18.70 -11.10
C VAL A 83 2.64 -17.21 -10.73
N LEU A 84 3.27 -16.37 -11.56
CA LEU A 84 3.35 -14.93 -11.30
C LEU A 84 1.96 -14.27 -11.24
N SER A 85 1.05 -14.69 -12.12
CA SER A 85 -0.31 -14.16 -12.11
C SER A 85 -1.08 -14.57 -10.86
N MET A 86 -0.91 -15.81 -10.39
CA MET A 86 -1.50 -16.27 -9.13
C MET A 86 -0.95 -15.53 -7.91
N VAL A 87 0.36 -15.27 -7.88
CA VAL A 87 1.00 -14.50 -6.79
C VAL A 87 0.43 -13.08 -6.74
N LEU A 88 0.35 -12.38 -7.88
CA LEU A 88 -0.24 -11.03 -7.93
C LEU A 88 -1.70 -11.01 -7.47
N VAL A 89 -2.49 -12.05 -7.80
CA VAL A 89 -3.87 -12.17 -7.31
C VAL A 89 -3.90 -12.43 -5.81
N ALA A 90 -3.03 -13.30 -5.29
CA ALA A 90 -2.93 -13.57 -3.86
C ALA A 90 -2.55 -12.29 -3.09
N GLU A 91 -1.59 -11.52 -3.59
CA GLU A 91 -1.21 -10.23 -3.03
C GLU A 91 -2.37 -9.23 -3.06
N ALA A 92 -3.10 -9.14 -4.18
CA ALA A 92 -4.28 -8.28 -4.27
C ALA A 92 -5.36 -8.67 -3.24
N VAL A 93 -5.59 -9.97 -3.02
CA VAL A 93 -6.54 -10.46 -2.00
C VAL A 93 -6.07 -10.06 -0.60
N VAL A 94 -4.78 -10.25 -0.29
CA VAL A 94 -4.20 -9.82 0.99
C VAL A 94 -4.33 -8.31 1.18
N GLY A 95 -4.05 -7.52 0.14
CA GLY A 95 -4.21 -6.07 0.15
C GLY A 95 -5.65 -5.64 0.43
N VAL A 96 -6.63 -6.26 -0.24
CA VAL A 96 -8.07 -5.98 -0.01
C VAL A 96 -8.49 -6.35 1.41
N LEU A 97 -8.07 -7.51 1.92
CA LEU A 97 -8.37 -7.91 3.30
C LEU A 97 -7.75 -6.94 4.31
N PHE A 98 -6.52 -6.50 4.06
CA PHE A 98 -5.84 -5.53 4.91
C PHE A 98 -6.52 -4.16 4.87
N SER A 99 -6.91 -3.68 3.69
CA SER A 99 -7.69 -2.45 3.54
C SER A 99 -9.03 -2.55 4.26
N ALA A 100 -9.77 -3.64 4.12
CA ALA A 100 -11.04 -3.85 4.83
C ALA A 100 -10.87 -3.84 6.35
N TRP A 101 -9.79 -4.43 6.85
CA TRP A 101 -9.43 -4.40 8.26
C TRP A 101 -9.15 -2.98 8.76
N LEU A 102 -8.37 -2.19 8.00
CA LEU A 102 -8.11 -0.79 8.33
C LEU A 102 -9.38 0.06 8.30
N THR A 103 -10.23 -0.11 7.29
CA THR A 103 -11.53 0.58 7.22
C THR A 103 -12.41 0.24 8.42
N TYR A 104 -12.39 -1.00 8.91
CA TYR A 104 -13.09 -1.38 10.14
C TYR A 104 -12.53 -0.64 11.37
N LEU A 105 -11.20 -0.51 11.49
CA LEU A 105 -10.59 0.25 12.58
C LEU A 105 -10.92 1.74 12.51
N GLU A 106 -10.90 2.32 11.31
CA GLU A 106 -11.24 3.73 11.06
C GLU A 106 -12.68 4.05 11.46
N LEU A 107 -13.65 3.25 11.02
CA LEU A 107 -15.07 3.47 11.28
C LEU A 107 -15.50 3.05 12.69
N GLY A 108 -15.01 1.91 13.17
CA GLY A 108 -15.50 1.29 14.41
C GLY A 108 -14.72 1.68 15.67
N VAL A 109 -13.43 2.02 15.54
CA VAL A 109 -12.57 2.32 16.70
C VAL A 109 -12.16 3.78 16.74
N ILE A 110 -11.57 4.28 15.66
CA ILE A 110 -11.03 5.64 15.60
C ILE A 110 -12.15 6.66 15.35
N HIS A 111 -13.26 6.23 14.73
CA HIS A 111 -14.37 7.08 14.29
C HIS A 111 -13.90 8.25 13.41
N ALA A 112 -12.87 8.00 12.61
CA ALA A 112 -12.20 8.99 11.78
C ALA A 112 -11.79 8.33 10.47
N ILE A 113 -12.09 8.98 9.35
CA ILE A 113 -11.84 8.44 8.00
C ILE A 113 -10.70 9.23 7.37
N CYS A 114 -9.79 8.53 6.71
CA CYS A 114 -8.75 9.09 5.86
C CYS A 114 -9.01 8.67 4.41
N ILE A 115 -9.11 9.64 3.49
CA ILE A 115 -9.37 9.43 2.06
C ILE A 115 -8.17 9.89 1.24
#